data_AF-A0A7X3A468-F1
#
_entry.id   AF-A0A7X3A468-F1
#
_cell.length_a   1.000
_cell.length_b   1.000
_cell.length_c   1.000
_cell.angle_alpha   90.00
_cell.angle_beta   90.00
_cell.angle_gamma   90.00
#
_symmetry.space_group_name_H-M   'P 1'
#
loop_
_entity.id
_entity.type
_entity.pdbx_description
1 polymer ?
#
loop_
_entity_poly.entity_id
_entity_poly.type
_entity_poly.pdbx_seq_one_letter_code
_entity_poly.pdbx_strand_id
1 'polypeptide(L)' 'MSAYQEYVEEKNRLDAYIDRHFLIAAISENLSGTIVRLEHPGGETATLLLLSADTRKHVVNLLLRQLTSGSSSASASAAN' A
#
# COMPACT_ATOMS: atom_id res chain seq x y z
N MET A 1 9.37 11.41 -20.87
CA MET A 1 9.78 11.28 -19.46
C MET A 1 10.35 9.88 -19.28
N SER A 2 11.32 9.69 -18.39
CA SER A 2 11.97 8.40 -18.20
C SER A 2 11.11 7.49 -17.31
N ALA A 3 11.02 6.20 -17.63
CA ALA A 3 10.29 5.20 -16.83
C ALA A 3 10.71 5.19 -15.35
N TYR A 4 11.96 5.59 -15.07
CA TYR A 4 12.46 5.75 -13.70
C TYR A 4 11.79 6.91 -12.95
N GLN A 5 11.50 8.03 -13.62
CA GLN A 5 10.83 9.17 -12.99
C GLN A 5 9.40 8.81 -12.60
N GLU A 6 8.68 8.10 -13.48
CA GLU A 6 7.33 7.61 -13.20
C GLU A 6 7.32 6.69 -11.97
N TYR A 7 8.29 5.76 -11.89
CA TYR A 7 8.47 4.92 -10.70
C TYR A 7 8.70 5.75 -9.43
N VAL A 8 9.61 6.73 -9.46
CA VAL A 8 9.92 7.55 -8.27
C VAL A 8 8.70 8.36 -7.83
N GLU A 9 7.95 8.96 -8.76
CA GLU A 9 6.73 9.71 -8.45
C GLU A 9 5.65 8.83 -7.83
N GLU A 10 5.38 7.66 -8.42
CA GLU A 10 4.39 6.72 -7.91
C GLU A 10 4.79 6.16 -6.54
N LYS A 11 6.06 5.77 -6.38
CA LYS A 11 6.60 5.30 -5.10
C LYS A 11 6.45 6.37 -4.02
N ASN A 12 6.85 7.60 -4.29
CA ASN A 12 6.77 8.68 -3.30
C ASN A 12 5.32 8.97 -2.90
N ARG A 13 4.37 8.91 -3.84
CA ARG A 13 2.93 9.03 -3.52
C ARG A 13 2.47 7.92 -2.60
N LEU A 14 2.82 6.66 -2.91
CA LEU A 14 2.44 5.52 -2.09
C LEU A 14 3.05 5.62 -0.69
N ASP A 15 4.35 5.88 -0.58
CA ASP A 15 5.06 6.00 0.69
C ASP A 15 4.45 7.12 1.56
N ALA A 16 4.01 8.23 0.97
CA ALA A 16 3.33 9.31 1.70
C ALA A 16 2.00 8.88 2.34
N TYR A 17 1.27 7.91 1.77
CA TYR A 17 0.07 7.35 2.41
C TYR A 17 0.44 6.37 3.52
N ILE A 18 1.46 5.54 3.32
CA ILE A 18 1.95 4.60 4.34
C ILE A 18 2.44 5.38 5.58
N ASP A 19 3.17 6.48 5.39
CA ASP A 19 3.61 7.37 6.46
C ASP A 19 2.45 8.00 7.24
N ARG A 20 1.30 8.17 6.57
CA ARG A 20 0.04 8.63 7.19
C ARG A 20 -0.79 7.48 7.77
N HIS A 21 -0.19 6.32 8.03
CA HIS A 21 -0.85 5.14 8.60
C HIS A 21 -1.98 4.53 7.73
N PHE A 22 -1.99 4.80 6.42
CA PHE A 22 -2.88 4.05 5.54
C PHE A 22 -2.37 2.62 5.37
N LEU A 23 -3.31 1.68 5.33
CA LEU A 23 -3.07 0.26 5.11
C LEU A 23 -3.55 -0.13 3.73
N ILE A 24 -2.88 -1.11 3.11
CA ILE A 24 -3.32 -1.68 1.84
C ILE A 24 -4.53 -2.58 2.13
N ALA A 25 -5.68 -2.23 1.55
CA ALA A 25 -6.93 -2.94 1.74
C ALA A 25 -7.26 -3.86 0.55
N ALA A 26 -6.94 -3.44 -0.68
CA ALA A 26 -7.10 -4.27 -1.86
C ALA A 26 -6.15 -3.86 -2.98
N ILE A 27 -5.80 -4.83 -3.82
CA ILE A 27 -5.03 -4.63 -5.05
C ILE A 27 -5.81 -5.27 -6.19
N SER A 28 -6.03 -4.52 -7.28
CA SER A 28 -6.69 -5.00 -8.50
C SER A 28 -5.84 -4.66 -9.70
N GLU A 29 -5.45 -5.68 -10.47
CA GLU A 29 -4.64 -5.50 -11.68
C GLU A 29 -5.53 -5.66 -12.93
N ASN A 30 -5.31 -4.79 -13.91
CA ASN A 30 -5.96 -4.84 -15.20
C ASN A 30 -4.99 -4.42 -16.33
N LEU A 31 -5.47 -4.41 -17.56
CA LEU A 31 -4.64 -4.06 -18.74
C LEU A 31 -4.15 -2.60 -18.73
N SER A 32 -4.72 -1.74 -17.90
CA SER A 32 -4.35 -0.33 -17.76
C SER A 32 -3.42 -0.06 -16.58
N GLY A 33 -3.09 -1.07 -15.77
CA GLY A 33 -2.20 -0.94 -14.61
C GLY A 33 -2.74 -1.62 -13.37
N THR A 34 -2.30 -1.16 -12.21
CA THR A 34 -2.72 -1.71 -10.91
C THR A 34 -3.36 -0.65 -10.04
N ILE A 35 -4.56 -0.95 -9.58
CA ILE A 35 -5.34 -0.14 -8.67
C ILE A 35 -5.09 -0.65 -7.26
N VAL A 36 -4.54 0.20 -6.40
CA VAL A 36 -4.30 -0.08 -4.98
C VAL A 36 -5.30 0.74 -4.16
N ARG A 37 -6.17 0.05 -3.42
CA ARG A 37 -7.06 0.68 -2.44
C ARG A 37 -6.39 0.69 -1.08
N LEU A 38 -6.33 1.87 -0.50
CA LEU A 38 -5.76 2.17 0.80
C LEU A 38 -6.87 2.60 1.75
N GLU A 39 -6.78 2.16 3.00
CA GLU A 39 -7.75 2.50 4.05
C GLU A 39 -6.99 2.97 5.29
N HIS A 40 -7.40 4.10 5.83
CA HIS A 40 -6.90 4.62 7.09
C HIS A 40 -7.80 4.13 8.23
N PRO A 41 -7.26 3.76 9.40
CA PRO A 41 -8.06 3.40 10.58
C PRO A 41 -9.03 4.50 11.03
N GLY A 42 -8.80 5.75 10.64
CA GLY A 42 -9.72 6.88 10.85
C GLY A 42 -10.91 6.95 9.88
N GLY A 43 -11.08 5.96 8.98
CA GLY A 43 -12.21 5.88 8.03
C GLY A 43 -11.98 6.55 6.67
N GLU A 44 -10.82 7.16 6.46
CA GLU A 44 -10.45 7.70 5.14
C GLU A 44 -10.05 6.57 4.18
N THR A 45 -10.39 6.72 2.91
CA THR A 45 -10.01 5.77 1.86
C THR A 45 -9.34 6.51 0.71
N ALA A 46 -8.32 5.88 0.11
CA ALA A 46 -7.61 6.42 -1.03
C ALA A 46 -7.40 5.33 -2.08
N THR A 47 -7.37 5.72 -3.35
CA THR A 47 -7.14 4.80 -4.46
C THR A 47 -6.00 5.33 -5.32
N LEU A 48 -5.02 4.48 -5.60
CA LEU A 48 -3.87 4.80 -6.45
C LEU A 48 -3.87 3.92 -7.69
N LEU A 49 -3.73 4.52 -8.87
CA LEU A 49 -3.44 3.82 -10.11
C LEU A 49 -1.93 3.85 -10.35
N LEU A 50 -1.34 2.67 -10.49
CA LEU A 50 0.08 2.46 -10.71
C LEU A 50 0.29 1.89 -12.11
N LEU A 51 1.15 2.52 -12.88
CA LEU A 51 1.50 2.12 -14.24
C LEU A 51 2.87 1.43 -14.25
N SER A 52 3.79 1.83 -13.38
CA SER A 52 5.14 1.26 -13.35
C SER A 52 5.18 -0.13 -12.72
N ALA A 53 5.86 -1.05 -13.42
CA ALA A 53 6.09 -2.41 -12.94
C ALA A 53 6.94 -2.46 -11.66
N ASP A 54 7.86 -1.52 -11.50
CA ASP A 54 8.70 -1.46 -10.30
C ASP A 54 7.92 -0.97 -9.08
N THR A 55 6.93 -0.09 -9.28
CA THR A 55 6.03 0.30 -8.18
C THR A 55 5.19 -0.88 -7.72
N ARG A 56 4.72 -1.73 -8.63
CA ARG A 56 3.95 -2.95 -8.27
C ARG A 56 4.76 -3.89 -7.37
N LYS A 57 6.05 -4.06 -7.64
CA LYS A 57 6.95 -4.85 -6.75
C LYS A 57 7.04 -4.22 -5.36
N HIS A 58 7.15 -2.89 -5.29
CA HIS A 58 7.20 -2.16 -4.02
C HIS A 58 5.92 -2.31 -3.21
N VAL A 59 4.74 -2.23 -3.85
CA VAL A 59 3.44 -2.46 -3.21
C VAL A 59 3.37 -3.84 -2.57
N VAL A 60 3.80 -4.89 -3.28
CA VAL A 60 3.79 -6.26 -2.75
C VAL A 60 4.69 -6.38 -1.52
N ASN A 61 5.88 -5.76 -1.53
CA ASN A 61 6.75 -5.74 -0.35
C ASN A 61 6.09 -5.05 0.85
N LEU A 62 5.40 -3.92 0.63
CA LEU A 62 4.65 -3.23 1.67
C LEU A 62 3.50 -4.08 2.23
N LEU A 63 2.74 -4.75 1.36
CA LEU A 63 1.66 -5.65 1.76
C LEU A 63 2.20 -6.82 2.59
N LEU A 64 3.30 -7.45 2.16
CA LEU A 64 3.94 -8.52 2.93
C LEU A 64 4.40 -8.02 4.30
N ARG A 65 4.99 -6.83 4.38
CA ARG A 65 5.39 -6.22 5.65
C ARG A 65 4.19 -5.96 6.56
N GLN A 66 3.05 -5.54 6.01
CA GLN A 66 1.81 -5.36 6.75
C GLN A 66 1.27 -6.68 7.30
N LEU A 67 1.30 -7.76 6.50
CA LEU A 67 0.85 -9.09 6.92
C LEU A 67 1.74 -9.66 8.05
N THR A 68 3.06 -9.50 7.95
CA THR A 68 3.98 -9.97 9.00
C THR A 68 3.89 -9.12 10.27
N SER A 69 3.64 -7.81 10.16
CA SER A 69 3.50 -6.91 11.31
C SER A 69 2.14 -7.04 12.01
N GLY A 70 1.06 -7.32 11.26
CA GLY A 70 -0.28 -7.52 11.78
C GLY A 70 -0.44 -8.78 12.64
N SER A 71 0.56 -9.66 12.66
CA SER A 71 0.58 -10.88 13.48
C SER A 71 0.94 -10.63 14.95
N SER A 72 1.30 -9.40 15.35
CA SER A 72 1.79 -9.10 16.71
C SER A 72 0.79 -8.36 17.62
N SER A 73 -0.39 -7.96 17.15
CA SER A 73 -1.35 -7.17 17.96
C SER A 73 -2.61 -7.93 18.42
N ALA A 74 -2.73 -9.24 18.19
CA ALA A 74 -3.92 -10.03 18.53
C ALA A 74 -3.88 -10.71 19.92
N SER A 75 -2.79 -10.62 20.69
CA SER A 75 -2.62 -11.38 21.95
C SER A 75 -2.74 -10.58 23.26
N ALA A 76 -3.14 -9.30 23.23
CA ALA A 76 -3.11 -8.45 24.44
C ALA A 76 -4.48 -8.13 25.09
N SER A 77 -5.60 -8.72 24.66
CA SER A 77 -6.96 -8.32 25.09
C SER A 77 -7.80 -9.41 25.79
N ALA A 78 -7.18 -10.36 26.47
CA ALA A 78 -7.91 -11.36 27.28
C ALA A 78 -7.26 -11.55 28.66
N ALA A 79 -7.29 -10.50 29.47
CA ALA A 79 -7.01 -10.59 30.91
C ALA A 79 -7.66 -9.41 31.64
N ASN A 80 -8.96 -9.51 31.90
CA ASN A 80 -9.58 -8.99 33.12
C ASN A 80 -10.89 -9.72 33.38
#